data_AF-A0A175RPW4-F1
#
_entry.id   AF-A0A175RPW4-F1
#
_cell.length_a   1.000
_cell.length_b   1.000
_cell.length_c   1.000
_cell.angle_alpha   90.00
_cell.angle_beta   90.00
_cell.angle_gamma   90.00
#
_symmetry.space_group_name_H-M   'P 1'
#
loop_
_entity.id
_entity.type
_entity.pdbx_description
1 polymer ?
#
loop_
_entity_poly.entity_id
_entity_poly.type
_entity_poly.pdbx_seq_one_letter_code
_entity_poly.pdbx_strand_id
1 'polypeptide(L)'
;MTAFVGAQLGEKWTQAQLTGAESGSVPGIGDIYVSHDNRRYRFVQYNAGVNVPGVKGNVAGFYAPGGVSTGLTNVVTSDVSETAGLGAGILMSDVASGEYCWIQIGGLATLTPALVSGASGQSLVLSTTTDGTLKVAAAVTDSVVAYAVNAAGKQVMCSFPY
;
A
#
# COMPACT_ATOMS: atom_id res chain seq x y z
N MET A 1 11.30 16.07 22.79
CA MET A 1 11.24 14.81 22.03
C MET A 1 9.93 14.15 22.43
N THR A 2 8.85 14.46 21.70
CA THR A 2 7.55 13.80 21.90
C THR A 2 7.73 12.34 21.53
N ALA A 3 7.62 11.45 22.51
CA ALA A 3 7.72 10.02 22.29
C ALA A 3 6.58 9.62 21.35
N PHE A 4 6.92 9.15 20.16
CA PHE A 4 5.99 8.47 19.27
C PHE A 4 5.47 7.23 20.02
N VAL A 5 4.24 7.28 20.53
CA VAL A 5 3.58 6.14 21.19
C VAL A 5 3.11 5.17 20.10
N GLY A 6 4.06 4.49 19.46
CA GLY A 6 3.80 3.52 18.39
C GLY A 6 3.15 4.11 17.12
N ALA A 7 3.25 3.40 16.01
CA ALA A 7 2.54 3.81 14.80
C ALA A 7 1.06 3.46 14.96
N GLN A 8 0.18 4.46 14.87
CA GLN A 8 -1.27 4.26 14.85
C GLN A 8 -1.71 3.71 13.48
N LEU A 9 -1.33 2.47 13.18
CA LEU A 9 -1.41 1.91 11.82
C LEU A 9 -2.82 1.90 11.21
N GLY A 10 -3.86 1.80 12.03
CA GLY A 10 -5.25 1.79 11.56
C GLY A 10 -5.89 3.18 11.39
N GLU A 11 -5.17 4.24 11.73
CA GLU A 11 -5.68 5.61 11.64
C GLU A 11 -5.48 6.19 10.23
N LYS A 12 -6.16 7.31 9.99
CA LYS A 12 -6.01 8.14 8.81
C LYS A 12 -5.92 9.60 9.24
N TRP A 13 -5.25 10.40 8.41
CA TRP A 13 -5.01 11.80 8.71
C TRP A 13 -5.43 12.66 7.54
N THR A 14 -5.87 13.86 7.86
CA THR A 14 -6.18 14.91 6.89
C THR A 14 -4.97 15.82 6.71
N GLN A 15 -4.93 16.55 5.60
CA GLN A 15 -3.86 17.52 5.36
C GLN A 15 -3.76 18.57 6.47
N ALA A 16 -4.90 19.00 7.03
CA ALA A 16 -4.94 19.96 8.12
C ALA A 16 -4.24 19.45 9.39
N GLN A 17 -4.28 18.15 9.68
CA GLN A 17 -3.58 17.57 10.83
C GLN A 17 -2.07 17.48 10.60
N LEU A 18 -1.63 17.28 9.35
CA LEU A 18 -0.20 17.22 9.01
C LEU A 18 0.47 18.60 9.09
N THR A 19 -0.23 19.66 8.69
CA THR A 19 0.33 21.02 8.58
C THR A 19 -0.15 21.98 9.68
N GLY A 20 -1.17 21.59 10.45
CA GLY A 20 -1.81 22.42 11.46
C GLY A 20 -1.21 22.27 12.85
N ALA A 21 -2.07 22.35 13.87
CA ALA A 21 -1.66 22.35 15.27
C ALA A 21 -1.04 21.01 15.72
N GLU A 22 -1.40 19.93 15.03
CA GLU A 22 -0.92 18.57 15.27
C GLU A 22 0.36 18.26 14.48
N SER A 23 0.90 19.23 13.72
CA SER A 23 2.15 19.05 12.98
C SER A 23 3.30 18.66 13.92
N GLY A 24 4.04 17.63 13.54
CA GLY A 24 5.11 17.04 14.37
C GLY A 24 4.61 16.11 15.50
N SER A 25 3.30 15.99 15.70
CA SER A 25 2.68 14.97 16.54
C SER A 25 2.04 13.82 15.74
N VAL A 26 1.95 13.99 14.42
CA VAL A 26 1.51 12.98 13.45
C VAL A 26 2.67 12.55 12.56
N PRO A 27 2.59 11.37 11.89
CA PRO A 27 3.63 10.92 10.98
C PRO A 27 3.86 11.89 9.81
N GLY A 28 5.12 12.02 9.39
CA GLY A 28 5.52 12.73 8.18
C GLY A 28 5.41 11.84 6.94
N ILE A 29 5.15 12.43 5.78
CA ILE A 29 5.09 11.69 4.52
C ILE A 29 6.44 11.02 4.22
N GLY A 30 6.42 9.73 3.90
CA GLY A 30 7.61 8.92 3.71
C GLY A 30 8.20 8.31 4.98
N ASP A 31 7.66 8.61 6.17
CA ASP A 31 8.11 8.00 7.41
C ASP A 31 8.01 6.47 7.34
N ILE A 32 9.01 5.80 7.90
CA ILE A 32 9.08 4.34 7.99
C ILE A 32 8.93 3.92 9.44
N TYR A 33 8.01 2.99 9.67
CA TYR A 33 7.86 2.31 10.95
C TYR A 33 8.19 0.82 10.81
N VAL A 34 8.98 0.30 11.74
CA VAL A 34 9.30 -1.12 11.85
C VAL A 34 8.73 -1.62 13.17
N SER A 35 7.81 -2.58 13.09
CA SER A 35 7.22 -3.20 14.26
C SER A 35 8.15 -4.25 14.88
N HIS A 36 7.85 -4.66 16.12
CA HIS A 36 8.62 -5.69 16.83
C HIS A 36 8.59 -7.07 16.16
N ASP A 37 7.62 -7.33 15.27
CA ASP A 37 7.53 -8.55 14.46
C ASP A 37 8.12 -8.39 13.05
N ASN A 38 8.99 -7.39 12.85
CA ASN A 38 9.68 -7.08 11.60
C ASN A 38 8.77 -6.73 10.42
N ARG A 39 7.51 -6.37 10.66
CA ARG A 39 6.69 -5.73 9.62
C ARG A 39 7.15 -4.31 9.43
N ARG A 40 7.11 -3.86 8.17
CA ARG A 40 7.54 -2.53 7.77
C ARG A 40 6.37 -1.79 7.17
N TYR A 41 6.26 -0.53 7.54
CA TYR A 41 5.18 0.35 7.13
C TYR A 41 5.75 1.67 6.63
N ARG A 42 5.09 2.26 5.65
CA ARG A 42 5.42 3.59 5.12
C ARG A 42 4.20 4.49 5.19
N PHE A 43 4.40 5.76 5.53
CA PHE A 43 3.35 6.75 5.55
C PHE A 43 3.22 7.46 4.19
N VAL A 44 2.03 7.47 3.61
CA VAL A 44 1.77 7.97 2.24
C VAL A 44 0.44 8.71 2.15
N GLN A 45 0.23 9.43 1.05
CA GLN A 45 -1.07 9.98 0.68
C GLN A 45 -1.83 9.00 -0.23
N TYR A 46 -3.12 8.81 0.01
CA TYR A 46 -4.01 8.08 -0.88
C TYR A 46 -4.69 9.01 -1.88
N ASN A 47 -4.77 8.60 -3.14
CA ASN A 47 -5.57 9.23 -4.19
C ASN A 47 -6.53 8.18 -4.75
N ALA A 48 -7.82 8.49 -4.82
CA ALA A 48 -8.82 7.56 -5.32
C ALA A 48 -8.79 7.34 -6.85
N GLY A 49 -7.91 8.02 -7.60
CA GLY A 49 -7.91 7.93 -9.06
C GLY A 49 -9.29 8.30 -9.63
N VAL A 50 -9.88 7.41 -10.41
CA VAL A 50 -11.23 7.50 -10.97
C VAL A 50 -12.31 7.03 -9.97
N ASN A 51 -12.21 7.50 -8.72
CA ASN A 51 -13.13 7.23 -7.60
C ASN A 51 -13.11 5.81 -7.00
N VAL A 52 -11.95 5.15 -6.99
CA VAL A 52 -11.73 3.90 -6.26
C VAL A 52 -11.39 4.19 -4.79
N PRO A 53 -12.28 3.89 -3.83
CA PRO A 53 -12.02 4.16 -2.41
C PRO A 53 -10.90 3.26 -1.88
N GLY A 54 -10.10 3.79 -0.95
CA GLY A 54 -9.06 3.02 -0.28
C GLY A 54 -9.70 2.12 0.77
N VAL A 55 -9.55 0.81 0.61
CA VAL A 55 -10.09 -0.20 1.53
C VAL A 55 -8.94 -0.87 2.26
N LYS A 56 -9.05 -1.01 3.58
CA LYS A 56 -8.07 -1.71 4.40
C LYS A 56 -7.79 -3.11 3.83
N GLY A 57 -6.52 -3.48 3.74
CA GLY A 57 -6.08 -4.78 3.22
C GLY A 57 -6.07 -4.88 1.69
N ASN A 58 -6.47 -3.84 0.95
CA ASN A 58 -6.23 -3.75 -0.48
C ASN A 58 -4.78 -3.35 -0.78
N VAL A 59 -4.28 -3.77 -1.93
CA VAL A 59 -2.97 -3.37 -2.42
C VAL A 59 -3.07 -2.06 -3.21
N ALA A 60 -2.22 -1.10 -2.85
CA ALA A 60 -2.05 0.13 -3.60
C ALA A 60 -0.78 0.08 -4.46
N GLY A 61 -0.84 0.70 -5.64
CA GLY A 61 0.31 1.04 -6.47
C GLY A 61 0.68 2.52 -6.34
N PHE A 62 1.85 2.88 -6.87
CA PHE A 62 2.22 4.28 -7.00
C PHE A 62 1.28 4.99 -7.97
N TYR A 63 0.80 6.16 -7.55
CA TYR A 63 -0.12 6.96 -8.35
C TYR A 63 0.57 7.44 -9.65
N ALA A 64 -0.05 7.11 -10.77
CA ALA A 64 0.45 7.34 -12.11
C ALA A 64 -0.76 7.70 -13.00
N PRO A 65 -1.08 8.99 -13.14
CA PRO A 65 -2.24 9.44 -13.92
C PRO A 65 -2.24 8.84 -15.33
N GLY A 66 -3.36 8.24 -15.75
CA GLY A 66 -3.48 7.56 -17.04
C GLY A 66 -2.57 6.34 -17.20
N GLY A 67 -2.11 5.74 -16.10
CA GLY A 67 -1.28 4.54 -16.08
C GLY A 67 0.20 4.78 -16.42
N VAL A 68 0.63 6.03 -16.55
CA VAL A 68 2.03 6.38 -16.89
C VAL A 68 2.72 7.00 -15.68
N SER A 69 3.82 6.39 -15.25
CA SER A 69 4.56 6.87 -14.08
C SER A 69 5.10 8.27 -14.31
N THR A 70 4.81 9.16 -13.35
CA THR A 70 5.34 10.53 -13.30
C THR A 70 6.44 10.68 -12.23
N GLY A 71 6.91 9.57 -11.66
CA GLY A 71 7.92 9.56 -10.60
C GLY A 71 7.38 9.86 -9.20
N LEU A 72 6.06 9.85 -9.00
CA LEU A 72 5.44 10.00 -7.68
C LEU A 72 5.66 8.75 -6.84
N THR A 73 6.29 8.91 -5.66
CA THR A 73 6.60 7.79 -4.75
C THR A 73 5.86 7.89 -3.40
N ASN A 74 5.24 9.03 -3.12
CA ASN A 74 4.55 9.30 -1.86
C ASN A 74 3.02 9.38 -1.99
N VAL A 75 2.50 9.23 -3.21
CA VAL A 75 1.07 9.20 -3.50
C VAL A 75 0.75 7.83 -4.08
N VAL A 76 -0.28 7.18 -3.55
CA VAL A 76 -0.66 5.81 -3.93
C VAL A 76 -2.15 5.75 -4.28
N THR A 77 -2.52 4.75 -5.08
CA THR A 77 -3.92 4.46 -5.43
C THR A 77 -4.13 2.96 -5.54
N SER A 78 -5.36 2.48 -5.28
CA SER A 78 -5.77 1.12 -5.62
C SER A 78 -6.41 1.02 -7.01
N ASP A 79 -6.65 2.15 -7.68
CA ASP A 79 -7.21 2.22 -9.02
C ASP A 79 -6.20 1.74 -10.05
N VAL A 80 -6.51 0.62 -10.70
CA VAL A 80 -5.61 -0.02 -11.64
C VAL A 80 -5.34 0.81 -12.89
N SER A 81 -6.29 1.68 -13.28
CA SER A 81 -6.15 2.58 -14.43
C SER A 81 -5.22 3.76 -14.15
N GLU A 82 -4.94 4.04 -12.87
CA GLU A 82 -4.13 5.16 -12.39
C GLU A 82 -2.85 4.66 -11.69
N THR A 83 -2.38 3.46 -12.03
CA THR A 83 -1.07 2.93 -11.64
C THR A 83 -0.26 2.51 -12.86
N ALA A 84 1.07 2.61 -12.78
CA ALA A 84 1.97 2.07 -13.78
C ALA A 84 2.27 0.57 -13.54
N GLY A 85 1.41 -0.15 -12.82
CA GLY A 85 1.63 -1.54 -12.40
C GLY A 85 2.73 -1.72 -11.35
N LEU A 86 3.21 -0.63 -10.73
CA LEU A 86 4.21 -0.65 -9.67
C LEU A 86 3.54 -0.63 -8.30
N GLY A 87 3.63 -1.74 -7.56
CA GLY A 87 3.06 -1.84 -6.22
C GLY A 87 3.81 -0.97 -5.21
N ALA A 88 3.04 -0.31 -4.34
CA ALA A 88 3.56 0.53 -3.26
C ALA A 88 3.38 -0.09 -1.88
N GLY A 89 2.29 -0.82 -1.62
CA GLY A 89 2.06 -1.50 -0.34
C GLY A 89 0.60 -1.89 -0.11
N ILE A 90 0.31 -2.43 1.08
CA ILE A 90 -1.05 -2.82 1.49
C ILE A 90 -1.64 -1.77 2.43
N LEU A 91 -2.84 -1.27 2.16
CA LEU A 91 -3.51 -0.25 2.98
C LEU A 91 -3.82 -0.77 4.39
N MET A 92 -3.48 0.00 5.41
CA MET A 92 -3.74 -0.36 6.81
C MET A 92 -5.06 0.19 7.37
N SER A 93 -5.72 1.09 6.63
CA SER A 93 -6.99 1.72 6.98
C SER A 93 -7.89 1.94 5.76
N ASP A 94 -9.18 2.14 6.01
CA ASP A 94 -10.11 2.65 5.00
C ASP A 94 -9.92 4.17 4.88
N VAL A 95 -9.60 4.63 3.67
CA VAL A 95 -9.06 5.97 3.41
C VAL A 95 -9.71 6.60 2.19
N ALA A 96 -10.12 7.87 2.32
CA ALA A 96 -10.67 8.67 1.24
C ALA A 96 -9.57 9.34 0.41
N SER A 97 -9.93 9.83 -0.78
CA SER A 97 -8.98 10.57 -1.62
C SER A 97 -8.45 11.80 -0.89
N GLY A 98 -7.14 12.02 -0.95
CA GLY A 98 -6.46 13.16 -0.32
C GLY A 98 -6.06 12.95 1.13
N GLU A 99 -6.52 11.89 1.78
CA GLU A 99 -6.12 11.53 3.14
C GLU A 99 -4.79 10.76 3.16
N TYR A 100 -4.18 10.70 4.35
CA TYR A 100 -2.89 10.09 4.59
C TYR A 100 -3.04 8.86 5.47
N CYS A 101 -2.29 7.81 5.18
CA CYS A 101 -2.38 6.54 5.89
C CYS A 101 -1.06 5.78 5.87
N TRP A 102 -0.99 4.73 6.69
CA TRP A 102 0.09 3.76 6.63
C TRP A 102 -0.21 2.68 5.59
N ILE A 103 0.81 2.30 4.82
CA ILE A 103 0.83 1.10 3.98
C ILE A 103 1.85 0.11 4.52
N GLN A 104 1.51 -1.18 4.55
CA GLN A 104 2.47 -2.23 4.86
C GLN A 104 3.29 -2.56 3.60
N ILE A 105 4.61 -2.42 3.72
CA ILE A 105 5.60 -2.60 2.65
C ILE A 105 6.44 -3.86 2.84
N GLY A 106 6.51 -4.39 4.07
CA GLY A 106 7.30 -5.57 4.40
C GLY A 106 6.67 -6.45 5.48
N GLY A 107 7.01 -7.74 5.45
CA GLY A 107 6.55 -8.74 6.42
C GLY A 107 5.21 -9.39 6.05
N LEU A 108 4.69 -10.25 6.94
CA LEU A 108 3.46 -10.99 6.68
C LEU A 108 2.23 -10.07 6.74
N ALA A 109 1.34 -10.17 5.75
CA ALA A 109 0.09 -9.44 5.68
C ALA A 109 -1.07 -10.35 5.26
N THR A 110 -2.29 -9.94 5.58
CA THR A 110 -3.53 -10.58 5.11
C THR A 110 -4.27 -9.61 4.22
N LEU A 111 -4.56 -10.03 2.99
CA LEU A 111 -5.32 -9.25 2.03
C LEU A 111 -6.82 -9.34 2.32
N THR A 112 -7.53 -8.25 2.06
CA THR A 112 -9.00 -8.25 2.03
C THR A 112 -9.52 -8.99 0.79
N PRO A 113 -9.11 -8.62 -0.44
CA PRO A 113 -9.49 -9.37 -1.63
C PRO A 113 -8.68 -10.67 -1.75
N ALA A 114 -9.25 -11.64 -2.46
CA ALA A 114 -8.48 -12.79 -2.91
C ALA A 114 -7.50 -12.38 -4.01
N LEU A 115 -6.48 -13.22 -4.25
CA LEU A 115 -5.63 -13.07 -5.43
C LEU A 115 -6.47 -13.25 -6.70
N VAL A 116 -6.19 -12.46 -7.74
CA VAL A 116 -6.76 -12.70 -9.07
C VAL A 116 -6.28 -14.05 -9.61
N SER A 117 -5.01 -14.37 -9.34
CA SER A 117 -4.41 -15.66 -9.66
C SER A 117 -3.19 -15.94 -8.77
N GLY A 118 -2.83 -17.21 -8.65
CA GLY A 118 -1.66 -17.66 -7.91
C GLY A 118 -1.98 -18.74 -6.88
N ALA A 119 -0.92 -19.40 -6.42
CA ALA A 119 -0.94 -20.40 -5.37
C ALA A 119 0.18 -20.11 -4.37
N SER A 120 0.14 -20.75 -3.20
CA SER A 120 1.21 -20.63 -2.20
C SER A 120 2.59 -20.94 -2.80
N GLY A 121 3.59 -20.14 -2.43
CA GLY A 121 4.96 -20.20 -2.96
C GLY A 121 5.21 -19.36 -4.22
N GLN A 122 4.19 -18.76 -4.83
CA GLN A 122 4.35 -17.98 -6.05
C GLN A 122 4.69 -16.51 -5.80
N SER A 123 5.50 -15.94 -6.69
CA SER A 123 5.76 -14.50 -6.76
C SER A 123 4.53 -13.76 -7.28
N LEU A 124 4.24 -12.61 -6.67
CA LEU A 124 3.05 -11.81 -6.95
C LEU A 124 3.42 -10.41 -7.42
N VAL A 125 2.59 -9.89 -8.31
CA VAL A 125 2.67 -8.55 -8.89
C VAL A 125 1.36 -7.83 -8.67
N LEU A 126 1.38 -6.49 -8.72
CA LEU A 126 0.14 -5.70 -8.72
C LEU A 126 -0.73 -6.12 -9.91
N SER A 127 -2.01 -6.36 -9.65
CA SER A 127 -2.95 -6.66 -10.72
C SER A 127 -3.12 -5.44 -11.63
N THR A 128 -3.21 -5.69 -12.92
CA THR A 128 -3.45 -4.67 -13.96
C THR A 128 -4.88 -4.74 -14.50
N THR A 129 -5.75 -5.54 -13.86
CA THR A 129 -7.14 -5.77 -14.32
C THR A 129 -8.18 -5.63 -13.21
N THR A 130 -7.77 -5.60 -11.95
CA THR A 130 -8.69 -5.58 -10.81
C THR A 130 -8.09 -4.76 -9.68
N ASP A 131 -8.79 -3.71 -9.29
CA ASP A 131 -8.35 -2.77 -8.25
C ASP A 131 -8.01 -3.48 -6.94
N GLY A 132 -6.97 -3.01 -6.27
CA GLY A 132 -6.63 -3.48 -4.92
C GLY A 132 -6.08 -4.91 -4.82
N THR A 133 -5.83 -5.59 -5.94
CA THR A 133 -5.51 -7.03 -5.94
C THR A 133 -4.10 -7.35 -6.44
N LEU A 134 -3.65 -8.58 -6.15
CA LEU A 134 -2.42 -9.16 -6.69
C LEU A 134 -2.73 -10.32 -7.64
N LYS A 135 -1.80 -10.58 -8.56
CA LYS A 135 -1.82 -11.76 -9.44
C LYS A 135 -0.45 -12.42 -9.49
N VAL A 136 -0.37 -13.64 -10.01
CA VAL A 136 0.91 -14.31 -10.23
C VAL A 136 1.77 -13.54 -11.23
N ALA A 137 3.06 -13.42 -10.95
CA ALA A 137 4.04 -12.91 -11.91
C ALA A 137 4.10 -13.85 -13.12
N ALA A 138 4.14 -13.29 -14.33
CA ALA A 138 4.17 -14.04 -15.59
C ALA A 138 5.43 -13.78 -16.41
N ALA A 139 6.07 -12.62 -16.25
CA ALA A 139 7.29 -12.25 -16.95
C ALA A 139 8.46 -12.04 -15.98
N VAL A 140 9.68 -12.31 -16.45
CA VAL A 140 10.91 -12.05 -15.68
C VAL A 140 11.17 -10.55 -15.45
N THR A 141 10.52 -9.70 -16.23
CA THR A 141 10.56 -8.24 -16.12
C THR A 141 9.52 -7.70 -15.14
N ASP A 142 8.65 -8.57 -14.60
CA ASP A 142 7.61 -8.12 -13.69
C ASP A 142 8.21 -7.58 -12.39
N SER A 143 7.62 -6.48 -11.92
CA SER A 143 7.94 -5.93 -10.60
C SER A 143 7.29 -6.78 -9.51
N VAL A 144 8.01 -7.78 -9.02
CA VAL A 144 7.55 -8.62 -7.90
C VAL A 144 7.45 -7.76 -6.64
N VAL A 145 6.29 -7.77 -6.00
CA VAL A 145 5.98 -6.93 -4.82
C VAL A 145 5.60 -7.75 -3.58
N ALA A 146 5.27 -9.03 -3.77
CA ALA A 146 4.95 -9.93 -2.67
C ALA A 146 5.12 -11.39 -3.07
N TYR A 147 5.03 -12.29 -2.09
CA TYR A 147 5.01 -13.73 -2.29
C TYR A 147 3.78 -14.33 -1.61
N ALA A 148 3.05 -15.21 -2.29
CA ALA A 148 1.93 -15.92 -1.69
C ALA A 148 2.44 -16.89 -0.62
N VAL A 149 2.10 -16.67 0.66
CA VAL A 149 2.44 -17.59 1.75
C VAL A 149 1.34 -18.64 1.88
N ASN A 150 0.09 -18.19 1.91
CA ASN A 150 -1.09 -19.03 1.95
C ASN A 150 -2.18 -18.37 1.11
N ALA A 151 -2.31 -18.77 -0.15
CA ALA A 151 -3.26 -18.17 -1.08
C ALA A 151 -4.73 -18.34 -0.61
N ALA A 152 -5.09 -19.51 -0.08
CA ALA A 152 -6.43 -19.79 0.45
C ALA A 152 -6.77 -18.93 1.68
N GLY A 153 -5.76 -18.63 2.51
CA GLY A 153 -5.88 -17.72 3.64
C GLY A 153 -5.66 -16.24 3.31
N LYS A 154 -5.44 -15.88 2.04
CA LYS A 154 -5.11 -14.52 1.58
C LYS A 154 -3.85 -13.94 2.24
N GLN A 155 -2.92 -14.80 2.66
CA GLN A 155 -1.71 -14.38 3.37
C GLN A 155 -0.56 -14.23 2.38
N VAL A 156 0.10 -13.08 2.42
CA VAL A 156 1.25 -12.75 1.57
C VAL A 156 2.42 -12.24 2.40
N MET A 157 3.64 -12.49 1.91
CA MET A 157 4.84 -11.86 2.42
C MET A 157 5.12 -10.62 1.57
N CYS A 158 4.95 -9.45 2.18
CA CYS A 158 5.20 -8.16 1.52
C CYS A 158 6.69 -7.96 1.26
N SER A 159 7.00 -7.50 0.05
CA SER A 159 8.34 -7.11 -0.39
C SER A 159 8.25 -5.94 -1.37
N PHE A 160 7.45 -4.93 -1.01
CA PHE A 160 7.25 -3.75 -1.85
C PHE A 160 8.51 -2.88 -1.86
N PRO A 161 8.85 -2.24 -2.99
CA PRO A 161 9.91 -1.23 -3.04
C PRO A 161 9.47 0.04 -2.28
N TYR A 162 10.38 0.66 -1.52
CA TYR A 162 10.08 1.88 -0.78
C TYR A 162 11.29 2.80 -0.63
#